data_AF-A0AAW1TMK5-F1
#
_entry.id   AF-A0AAW1TMK5-F1
#
_cell.length_a   1.000
_cell.length_b   1.000
_cell.length_c   1.000
_cell.angle_alpha   90.00
_cell.angle_beta   90.00
_cell.angle_gamma   90.00
#
_symmetry.space_group_name_H-M   'P 1'
#
loop_
_entity.id
_entity.type
_entity.pdbx_description
1 polymer ?
#
loop_
_entity_poly.entity_id
_entity_poly.type
_entity_poly.pdbx_seq_one_letter_code
_entity_poly.pdbx_strand_id
1 'polypeptide(L)'
;MFSFQADEWGWTKEKKSVTYERGHTIQFSDRSTIISDKRRKTLHAGKIKLPKKDEEEDHELNEILSLGSIDIEPDQCQLTPLIAMVMACLVDDAAEACCIMGKTFRLPDVNIDMTQKSLQDRNEELRSYSTLFNPETLEDYSKTQDEYRIRKLHTDIVFLQNILVKGVKSLLTDNNFHPWLMYIDKYDLQLEQDARLLQMVEKKIQKRKLLKDQLIYDKIQSQVDSDNLSLAIGKARDNMEDFIIQAEIERVYLDNWENSRRQQNIRVKTDKENLYESRVENARKNIKNETRVHMDIESYMTNYFKDTEDAIQDWMNTYDRDIENKEEEIMKMGFNIETLGNQLTKLQEDFTKRTEDINNWLERKAEKRRIEEENRFRNQMATKIQAWWRGTMVRKKLGPYRPKSKRRKDKKKKKKK
;
A
#
# COMPACT_ATOMS: atom_id res chain seq x y z
N MET A 1 32.22 58.12 28.45
CA MET A 1 33.51 57.58 27.95
C MET A 1 33.21 56.16 27.47
N PHE A 2 33.17 55.80 26.20
CA PHE A 2 33.64 56.40 24.96
C PHE A 2 32.52 56.34 23.92
N SER A 3 32.51 57.36 23.06
CA SER A 3 31.67 57.49 21.88
C SER A 3 32.44 57.10 20.62
N PHE A 4 31.69 57.04 19.51
CA PHE A 4 32.08 57.00 18.09
C PHE A 4 32.51 55.67 17.48
N GLN A 5 32.22 55.37 16.20
CA GLN A 5 31.16 55.70 15.22
C GLN A 5 31.62 54.97 13.95
N ALA A 6 30.66 54.53 13.11
CA ALA A 6 30.75 54.49 11.64
C ALA A 6 31.85 53.59 10.98
N ASP A 7 31.63 52.88 9.88
CA ASP A 7 30.56 52.92 8.88
C ASP A 7 30.77 51.76 7.88
N GLU A 8 29.65 51.33 7.28
CA GLU A 8 29.47 50.82 5.90
C GLU A 8 30.24 49.53 5.49
N TRP A 9 29.73 48.56 4.76
CA TRP A 9 28.84 48.46 3.59
C TRP A 9 28.23 47.03 3.65
N GLY A 10 27.02 46.66 3.25
CA GLY A 10 25.93 47.26 2.50
C GLY A 10 25.00 46.13 2.02
N TRP A 11 23.69 46.43 1.99
CA TRP A 11 22.63 45.84 1.13
C TRP A 11 22.06 44.44 1.47
N THR A 12 20.94 44.41 2.21
CA THR A 12 19.53 44.19 1.77
C THR A 12 19.22 42.76 1.30
N LYS A 13 18.13 42.08 1.65
CA LYS A 13 16.75 42.50 1.95
C LYS A 13 16.00 41.31 2.57
N GLU A 14 15.09 41.59 3.49
CA GLU A 14 14.09 40.65 3.98
C GLU A 14 13.26 40.02 2.84
N LYS A 15 12.86 38.75 3.03
CA LYS A 15 11.48 38.31 2.85
C LYS A 15 11.23 37.02 3.65
N LYS A 16 10.28 37.12 4.58
CA LYS A 16 9.60 36.01 5.24
C LYS A 16 8.76 35.21 4.23
N SER A 17 8.43 33.99 4.65
CA SER A 17 7.45 33.02 4.12
C SER A 17 7.99 32.00 3.13
N VAL A 18 8.03 30.73 3.56
CA VAL A 18 7.62 29.60 2.73
C VAL A 18 6.76 28.69 3.61
N THR A 19 5.48 28.67 3.25
CA THR A 19 4.43 27.81 3.75
C THR A 19 4.64 26.35 3.32
N TYR A 20 4.22 25.44 4.20
CA TYR A 20 3.93 24.05 3.86
C TYR A 20 2.67 24.00 2.98
N GLU A 21 2.77 23.43 1.78
CA GLU A 21 1.68 22.78 1.02
C GLU A 21 2.35 21.92 -0.07
N ARG A 22 2.37 20.59 0.10
CA ARG A 22 1.44 19.63 -0.55
C ARG A 22 1.20 19.92 -2.04
N GLY A 23 1.64 18.97 -2.86
CA GLY A 23 1.19 18.83 -4.24
C GLY A 23 2.30 18.92 -5.28
N HIS A 24 3.31 18.05 -5.22
CA HIS A 24 3.91 17.61 -6.49
C HIS A 24 2.95 16.59 -7.10
N THR A 25 1.90 17.12 -7.74
CA THR A 25 1.27 16.42 -8.84
C THR A 25 2.35 16.35 -9.93
N ILE A 26 3.00 15.19 -10.06
CA ILE A 26 3.67 14.87 -11.30
C ILE A 26 2.54 14.79 -12.32
N GLN A 27 2.28 15.90 -12.99
CA GLN A 27 1.56 15.83 -14.25
C GLN A 27 2.47 15.01 -15.16
N PHE A 28 2.12 13.73 -15.33
CA PHE A 28 2.36 13.07 -16.59
C PHE A 28 1.60 13.90 -17.62
N SER A 29 2.26 14.91 -18.17
CA SER A 29 1.85 15.46 -19.45
C SER A 29 1.90 14.27 -20.39
N ASP A 30 0.76 13.90 -20.97
CA ASP A 30 0.70 13.09 -22.17
C ASP A 30 1.71 13.70 -23.17
N ARG A 31 2.92 13.13 -23.19
CA ARG A 31 3.83 13.22 -24.33
C ARG A 31 3.46 12.10 -25.28
N SER A 32 2.19 12.06 -25.64
CA SER A 32 1.80 11.63 -26.97
C SER A 32 1.77 12.91 -27.82
N THR A 33 2.31 12.83 -29.03
CA THR A 33 2.35 13.90 -30.02
C THR A 33 3.57 14.84 -29.94
N ILE A 34 4.15 15.07 -31.12
CA ILE A 34 5.30 15.94 -31.45
C ILE A 34 6.67 15.24 -31.40
N ILE A 35 6.83 14.15 -32.15
CA ILE A 35 7.88 14.02 -33.19
C ILE A 35 7.29 13.18 -34.33
N SER A 36 6.48 13.82 -35.19
CA SER A 36 6.07 13.21 -36.45
C SER A 36 5.59 14.29 -37.41
N ASP A 37 6.48 15.19 -37.83
CA ASP A 37 6.24 15.97 -39.05
C ASP A 37 7.52 16.62 -39.57
N LYS A 38 8.32 15.80 -40.27
CA LYS A 38 9.26 16.26 -41.31
C LYS A 38 9.78 15.07 -42.12
N ARG A 39 8.85 14.36 -42.77
CA ARG A 39 9.12 13.57 -43.98
C ARG A 39 7.81 13.08 -44.62
N ARG A 40 6.84 13.98 -44.82
CA ARG A 40 5.88 13.83 -45.93
C ARG A 40 6.62 14.13 -47.22
N LYS A 41 7.39 13.16 -47.70
CA LYS A 41 7.66 13.06 -49.14
C LYS A 41 6.31 12.74 -49.77
N THR A 42 5.78 13.69 -50.51
CA THR A 42 4.76 13.49 -51.53
C THR A 42 5.27 12.46 -52.53
N LEU A 43 5.09 11.18 -52.24
CA LEU A 43 4.91 10.19 -53.29
C LEU A 43 3.45 10.29 -53.67
N HIS A 44 3.18 11.21 -54.61
CA HIS A 44 1.99 11.12 -55.43
C HIS A 44 1.84 9.66 -55.87
N ALA A 45 0.67 9.10 -55.60
CA ALA A 45 0.13 8.00 -56.38
C ALA A 45 0.01 8.48 -57.82
N GLY A 46 1.14 8.48 -58.54
CA GLY A 46 1.15 8.45 -59.97
C GLY A 46 0.49 7.14 -60.33
N LYS A 47 -0.82 7.19 -60.63
CA LYS A 47 -1.42 6.29 -61.61
C LYS A 47 -0.51 6.40 -62.83
N ILE A 48 0.47 5.49 -62.93
CA ILE A 48 1.15 5.25 -64.18
C ILE A 48 0.04 4.70 -65.07
N LYS A 49 -0.51 5.59 -65.91
CA LYS A 49 -1.37 5.21 -67.00
C LYS A 49 -0.61 4.14 -67.76
N LEU A 50 -1.13 2.91 -67.72
CA LEU A 50 -0.82 1.92 -68.74
C LEU A 50 -0.92 2.63 -70.09
N PRO A 51 0.08 2.50 -70.98
CA PRO A 51 -0.05 3.06 -72.31
C PRO A 51 -1.34 2.48 -72.90
N LYS A 52 -2.26 3.36 -73.28
CA LYS A 52 -3.34 2.99 -74.19
C LYS A 52 -2.61 2.45 -75.41
N LYS A 53 -2.75 1.15 -75.65
CA LYS A 53 -2.26 0.52 -76.86
C LYS A 53 -3.09 1.15 -77.97
N ASP A 54 -2.43 1.87 -78.86
CA ASP A 54 -3.04 2.43 -80.05
C ASP A 54 -3.68 1.26 -80.82
N GLU A 55 -5.00 1.33 -81.00
CA GLU A 55 -5.80 0.39 -81.80
C GLU A 55 -5.63 0.67 -83.32
N GLU A 56 -4.59 1.41 -83.71
CA GLU A 56 -4.37 1.86 -85.10
C GLU A 56 -3.48 0.93 -85.93
N GLU A 57 -2.75 -0.03 -85.34
CA GLU A 57 -1.92 -0.98 -86.12
C GLU A 57 -2.69 -2.22 -86.62
N ASP A 58 -3.92 -2.44 -86.17
CA ASP A 58 -4.77 -3.55 -86.63
C ASP A 58 -5.49 -3.26 -87.97
N HIS A 59 -5.38 -2.02 -88.50
CA HIS A 59 -6.01 -1.63 -89.76
C HIS A 59 -5.12 -1.88 -90.99
N GLU A 60 -3.80 -1.82 -90.88
CA GLU A 60 -2.89 -2.04 -92.04
C GLU A 60 -2.67 -3.54 -92.36
N LEU A 61 -2.86 -4.45 -91.39
CA LEU A 61 -2.76 -5.90 -91.63
C LEU A 61 -4.05 -6.51 -92.21
N ASN A 62 -5.19 -5.83 -92.10
CA ASN A 62 -6.44 -6.27 -92.73
C ASN A 62 -6.54 -5.84 -94.20
N GLU A 63 -5.72 -4.87 -94.63
CA GLU A 63 -5.75 -4.35 -96.01
C GLU A 63 -4.93 -5.21 -97.00
N ILE A 64 -4.07 -6.10 -96.51
CA ILE A 64 -3.27 -7.03 -97.34
C ILE A 64 -4.02 -8.36 -97.62
N LEU A 65 -5.09 -8.66 -96.87
CA LEU A 65 -5.94 -9.85 -97.09
C LEU A 65 -7.11 -9.60 -98.06
N SER A 66 -7.17 -8.42 -98.68
CA SER A 66 -8.18 -8.05 -99.69
C SER A 66 -7.63 -8.08 -101.13
N LEU A 67 -6.63 -8.91 -101.41
CA LEU A 67 -6.31 -9.26 -102.80
C LEU A 67 -7.40 -10.21 -103.29
N GLY A 68 -8.27 -9.67 -104.14
CA GLY A 68 -9.54 -10.25 -104.53
C GLY A 68 -9.48 -11.73 -104.86
N SER A 69 -10.36 -12.50 -104.21
CA SER A 69 -10.84 -13.76 -104.74
C SER A 69 -11.30 -13.50 -106.17
N ILE A 70 -10.56 -14.07 -107.13
CA ILE A 70 -11.07 -14.16 -108.49
C ILE A 70 -12.14 -15.25 -108.40
N ASP A 71 -13.39 -14.84 -108.21
CA ASP A 71 -14.54 -15.73 -108.35
C ASP A 71 -14.64 -16.13 -109.84
N ILE A 72 -13.88 -17.16 -110.21
CA ILE A 72 -13.97 -17.77 -111.53
C ILE A 72 -15.25 -18.61 -111.53
N GLU A 73 -16.28 -18.13 -112.22
CA GLU A 73 -17.49 -18.92 -112.45
C GLU A 73 -17.12 -20.27 -113.12
N PRO A 74 -17.82 -21.37 -112.81
CA PRO A 74 -17.46 -22.71 -113.29
C PRO A 74 -17.38 -22.83 -114.83
N ASP A 75 -18.08 -21.96 -115.56
CA ASP A 75 -18.06 -21.89 -117.02
C ASP A 75 -16.79 -21.22 -117.60
N GLN A 76 -16.03 -20.48 -116.78
CA GLN A 76 -14.74 -19.90 -117.17
C GLN A 76 -13.57 -20.87 -117.01
N CYS A 77 -13.82 -22.05 -116.43
CA CYS A 77 -12.79 -23.07 -116.26
C CYS A 77 -12.60 -23.95 -117.52
N GLN A 78 -13.45 -23.77 -118.54
CA GLN A 78 -13.39 -24.54 -119.79
C GLN A 78 -12.46 -23.89 -120.81
N LEU A 79 -11.41 -24.60 -121.21
CA LEU A 79 -10.54 -24.19 -122.31
C LEU A 79 -11.08 -24.75 -123.63
N THR A 80 -10.85 -24.01 -124.72
CA THR A 80 -11.04 -24.56 -126.07
C THR A 80 -10.15 -25.81 -126.22
N PRO A 81 -10.61 -26.91 -126.85
CA PRO A 81 -9.87 -28.18 -126.88
C PRO A 81 -8.43 -28.06 -127.41
N LEU A 82 -8.21 -27.15 -128.38
CA LEU A 82 -6.87 -26.87 -128.90
C LEU A 82 -5.96 -26.23 -127.84
N ILE A 83 -6.47 -25.28 -127.07
CA ILE A 83 -5.72 -24.59 -126.01
C ILE A 83 -5.50 -25.55 -124.84
N ALA A 84 -6.51 -26.34 -124.47
CA ALA A 84 -6.37 -27.38 -123.45
C ALA A 84 -5.29 -28.40 -123.80
N MET A 85 -5.21 -28.83 -125.07
CA MET A 85 -4.20 -29.78 -125.54
C MET A 85 -2.79 -29.17 -125.54
N VAL A 86 -2.63 -27.93 -126.00
CA VAL A 86 -1.33 -27.22 -125.96
C VAL A 86 -0.88 -27.00 -124.52
N MET A 87 -1.78 -26.57 -123.63
CA MET A 87 -1.50 -26.40 -122.20
C MET A 87 -1.19 -27.73 -121.52
N ALA A 88 -1.92 -28.81 -121.87
CA ALA A 88 -1.64 -30.14 -121.36
C ALA A 88 -0.23 -30.59 -121.77
N CYS A 89 0.19 -30.41 -123.02
CA CYS A 89 1.56 -30.75 -123.45
C CYS A 89 2.62 -29.95 -122.69
N LEU A 90 2.47 -28.64 -122.58
CA LEU A 90 3.42 -27.78 -121.85
C LEU A 90 3.52 -28.15 -120.37
N VAL A 91 2.39 -28.52 -119.76
CA VAL A 91 2.33 -28.87 -118.35
C VAL A 91 2.78 -30.32 -118.11
N ASP A 92 2.59 -31.20 -119.08
CA ASP A 92 3.13 -32.56 -119.05
C ASP A 92 4.66 -32.54 -119.17
N ASP A 93 5.21 -31.69 -120.05
CA ASP A 93 6.66 -31.43 -120.12
C ASP A 93 7.20 -30.89 -118.78
N ALA A 94 6.45 -30.01 -118.11
CA ALA A 94 6.80 -29.49 -116.79
C ALA A 94 6.68 -30.57 -115.69
N ALA A 95 5.67 -31.43 -115.76
CA ALA A 95 5.49 -32.56 -114.85
C ALA A 95 6.60 -33.61 -115.04
N GLU A 96 7.02 -33.84 -116.27
CA GLU A 96 8.14 -34.70 -116.62
C GLU A 96 9.47 -34.10 -116.14
N ALA A 97 9.65 -32.78 -116.26
CA ALA A 97 10.78 -32.08 -115.67
C ALA A 97 10.82 -32.22 -114.13
N CYS A 98 9.68 -32.10 -113.44
CA CYS A 98 9.57 -32.38 -112.00
C CYS A 98 9.90 -33.85 -111.66
N CYS A 99 9.45 -34.80 -112.49
CA CYS A 99 9.77 -36.23 -112.34
C CYS A 99 11.28 -36.50 -112.50
N ILE A 100 11.90 -35.86 -113.48
CA ILE A 100 13.35 -35.94 -113.75
C ILE A 100 14.12 -35.31 -112.59
N MET A 101 13.69 -34.14 -112.09
CA MET A 101 14.30 -33.52 -110.90
C MET A 101 14.17 -34.43 -109.67
N GLY A 102 13.02 -35.05 -109.43
CA GLY A 102 12.85 -36.01 -108.33
C GLY A 102 13.81 -37.20 -108.41
N LYS A 103 14.05 -37.74 -109.61
CA LYS A 103 14.89 -38.92 -109.86
C LYS A 103 16.40 -38.62 -109.91
N THR A 104 16.79 -37.44 -110.40
CA THR A 104 18.22 -37.08 -110.58
C THR A 104 18.92 -36.74 -109.27
N PHE A 105 18.21 -36.22 -108.27
CA PHE A 105 18.79 -35.86 -106.97
C PHE A 105 18.89 -37.02 -105.96
N ARG A 106 18.58 -38.29 -106.34
CA ARG A 106 18.58 -39.48 -105.46
C ARG A 106 17.88 -39.23 -104.11
N LEU A 107 16.73 -38.59 -104.17
CA LEU A 107 15.96 -38.22 -102.99
C LEU A 107 15.22 -39.46 -102.42
N PRO A 108 15.06 -39.59 -101.09
CA PRO A 108 14.40 -40.75 -100.47
C PRO A 108 12.92 -40.84 -100.90
N ASP A 109 12.40 -42.06 -101.16
CA ASP A 109 10.99 -42.26 -101.50
C ASP A 109 10.07 -41.78 -100.36
N VAL A 110 9.37 -40.66 -100.59
CA VAL A 110 8.36 -40.14 -99.66
C VAL A 110 6.98 -40.47 -100.21
N ASN A 111 6.23 -41.31 -99.50
CA ASN A 111 4.82 -41.55 -99.76
C ASN A 111 4.02 -40.34 -99.25
N ILE A 112 3.60 -39.46 -100.17
CA ILE A 112 2.80 -38.28 -99.82
C ILE A 112 1.34 -38.70 -99.71
N ASP A 113 0.85 -38.77 -98.48
CA ASP A 113 -0.58 -38.76 -98.23
C ASP A 113 -1.13 -37.36 -98.55
N MET A 114 -2.00 -37.29 -99.55
CA MET A 114 -2.66 -36.05 -99.99
C MET A 114 -3.86 -35.68 -99.12
N THR A 115 -4.19 -36.50 -98.11
CA THR A 115 -5.19 -36.15 -97.10
C THR A 115 -4.68 -35.05 -96.18
N GLN A 116 -5.58 -34.16 -95.74
CA GLN A 116 -5.22 -33.11 -94.79
C GLN A 116 -4.74 -33.78 -93.49
N LYS A 117 -3.44 -33.64 -93.18
CA LYS A 117 -2.96 -33.85 -91.82
C LYS A 117 -3.71 -32.90 -90.89
N SER A 118 -4.20 -33.44 -89.77
CA SER A 118 -4.86 -32.62 -88.75
C SER A 118 -3.92 -31.50 -88.30
N LEU A 119 -4.47 -30.36 -87.88
CA LEU A 119 -3.70 -29.30 -87.22
C LEU A 119 -2.90 -29.84 -86.02
N GLN A 120 -3.34 -30.94 -85.40
CA GLN A 120 -2.60 -31.62 -84.34
C GLN A 120 -1.35 -32.34 -84.90
N ASP A 121 -1.49 -33.10 -85.98
CA ASP A 121 -0.39 -33.85 -86.60
C ASP A 121 0.71 -32.92 -87.14
N ARG A 122 0.32 -31.80 -87.75
CA ARG A 122 1.27 -30.77 -88.23
C ARG A 122 2.01 -30.07 -87.07
N ASN A 123 1.35 -29.90 -85.94
CA ASN A 123 1.93 -29.27 -84.76
C ASN A 123 2.82 -30.26 -83.98
N GLU A 124 2.53 -31.55 -84.03
CA GLU A 124 3.41 -32.61 -83.52
C GLU A 124 4.68 -32.77 -84.37
N GLU A 125 4.56 -32.70 -85.70
CA GLU A 125 5.73 -32.62 -86.59
C GLU A 125 6.57 -31.37 -86.27
N LEU A 126 5.97 -30.19 -86.19
CA LEU A 126 6.69 -28.95 -85.81
C LEU A 126 7.34 -29.02 -84.41
N ARG A 127 6.71 -29.70 -83.45
CA ARG A 127 7.30 -29.93 -82.12
C ARG A 127 8.49 -30.87 -82.16
N SER A 128 8.48 -31.89 -83.02
CA SER A 128 9.62 -32.79 -83.22
C SER A 128 10.86 -32.07 -83.77
N TYR A 129 10.67 -30.92 -84.45
CA TYR A 129 11.75 -30.06 -84.96
C TYR A 129 12.22 -28.98 -83.98
N SER A 130 11.45 -28.67 -82.93
CA SER A 130 11.82 -27.66 -81.92
C SER A 130 12.79 -28.18 -80.87
N THR A 131 13.06 -29.47 -80.84
CA THR A 131 14.08 -30.10 -79.99
C THR A 131 15.47 -29.93 -80.60
N LEU A 132 16.43 -29.43 -79.80
CA LEU A 132 17.81 -29.14 -80.23
C LEU A 132 18.60 -30.36 -80.75
N PHE A 133 18.09 -31.57 -80.55
CA PHE A 133 18.68 -32.84 -80.97
C PHE A 133 17.58 -33.80 -81.43
N ASN A 134 17.89 -34.65 -82.42
CA ASN A 134 17.03 -35.76 -82.80
C ASN A 134 17.10 -36.85 -81.70
N PRO A 135 15.99 -37.22 -81.05
CA PRO A 135 16.02 -38.12 -79.88
C PRO A 135 16.56 -39.53 -80.19
N GLU A 136 16.63 -39.95 -81.46
CA GLU A 136 17.11 -41.28 -81.84
C GLU A 136 18.59 -41.33 -82.29
N THR A 137 19.12 -40.26 -82.89
CA THR A 137 20.46 -40.26 -83.50
C THR A 137 21.47 -39.30 -82.87
N LEU A 138 21.04 -38.35 -82.02
CA LEU A 138 21.94 -37.41 -81.29
C LEU A 138 22.87 -36.55 -82.17
N GLU A 139 22.64 -36.43 -83.48
CA GLU A 139 23.51 -35.67 -84.40
C GLU A 139 23.26 -34.13 -84.39
N ASP A 140 24.30 -33.37 -84.76
CA ASP A 140 24.33 -31.90 -84.80
C ASP A 140 23.31 -31.29 -85.79
N TYR A 141 22.62 -30.23 -85.36
CA TYR A 141 21.49 -29.58 -86.06
C TYR A 141 21.78 -29.10 -87.49
N SER A 142 23.05 -28.85 -87.84
CA SER A 142 23.45 -28.43 -89.20
C SER A 142 23.17 -29.51 -90.25
N LYS A 143 23.44 -30.79 -89.93
CA LYS A 143 23.20 -31.92 -90.85
C LYS A 143 21.73 -32.29 -90.93
N THR A 144 21.00 -32.19 -89.82
CA THR A 144 19.55 -32.49 -89.77
C THR A 144 18.72 -31.39 -90.44
N GLN A 145 19.18 -30.13 -90.42
CA GLN A 145 18.54 -29.04 -91.16
C GLN A 145 18.69 -29.20 -92.68
N ASP A 146 19.85 -29.68 -93.15
CA ASP A 146 20.07 -29.97 -94.56
C ASP A 146 19.27 -31.19 -95.03
N GLU A 147 19.22 -32.26 -94.24
CA GLU A 147 18.33 -33.40 -94.50
C GLU A 147 16.85 -33.00 -94.52
N TYR A 148 16.42 -32.10 -93.64
CA TYR A 148 15.08 -31.54 -93.65
C TYR A 148 14.80 -30.70 -94.89
N ARG A 149 15.72 -29.80 -95.27
CA ARG A 149 15.60 -28.99 -96.49
C ARG A 149 15.48 -29.88 -97.72
N ILE A 150 16.26 -30.95 -97.78
CA ILE A 150 16.22 -31.95 -98.85
C ILE A 150 14.90 -32.72 -98.85
N ARG A 151 14.42 -33.21 -97.70
CA ARG A 151 13.12 -33.90 -97.57
C ARG A 151 11.95 -32.99 -97.91
N LYS A 152 11.98 -31.74 -97.47
CA LYS A 152 10.97 -30.73 -97.80
C LYS A 152 10.97 -30.45 -99.30
N LEU A 153 12.13 -30.19 -99.89
CA LEU A 153 12.27 -29.97 -101.33
C LEU A 153 11.78 -31.18 -102.14
N HIS A 154 12.07 -32.41 -101.70
CA HIS A 154 11.53 -33.60 -102.32
C HIS A 154 10.00 -33.68 -102.21
N THR A 155 9.48 -33.41 -101.01
CA THR A 155 8.03 -33.39 -100.75
C THR A 155 7.33 -32.35 -101.65
N ASP A 156 7.91 -31.16 -101.77
CA ASP A 156 7.42 -30.07 -102.61
C ASP A 156 7.48 -30.46 -104.12
N ILE A 157 8.55 -31.12 -104.58
CA ILE A 157 8.68 -31.59 -105.97
C ILE A 157 7.63 -32.66 -106.30
N VAL A 158 7.45 -33.65 -105.43
CA VAL A 158 6.47 -34.73 -105.64
C VAL A 158 5.04 -34.18 -105.53
N PHE A 159 4.80 -33.21 -104.64
CA PHE A 159 3.54 -32.51 -104.54
C PHE A 159 3.21 -31.74 -105.82
N LEU A 160 4.16 -30.94 -106.34
CA LEU A 160 4.02 -30.23 -107.61
C LEU A 160 3.77 -31.20 -108.76
N GLN A 161 4.55 -32.27 -108.85
CA GLN A 161 4.37 -33.32 -109.87
C GLN A 161 2.94 -33.90 -109.82
N ASN A 162 2.42 -34.21 -108.63
CA ASN A 162 1.07 -34.75 -108.47
C ASN A 162 -0.02 -33.75 -108.85
N ILE A 163 0.15 -32.46 -108.55
CA ILE A 163 -0.77 -31.40 -108.96
C ILE A 163 -0.76 -31.24 -110.49
N LEU A 164 0.43 -31.19 -111.09
CA LEU A 164 0.59 -31.02 -112.54
C LEU A 164 -0.01 -32.22 -113.29
N VAL A 165 0.28 -33.45 -112.86
CA VAL A 165 -0.29 -34.68 -113.47
C VAL A 165 -1.81 -34.74 -113.32
N LYS A 166 -2.37 -34.36 -112.16
CA LYS A 166 -3.84 -34.30 -111.98
C LYS A 166 -4.48 -33.23 -112.86
N GLY A 167 -3.81 -32.09 -113.04
CA GLY A 167 -4.25 -31.03 -113.94
C GLY A 167 -4.17 -31.41 -115.41
N VAL A 168 -3.08 -32.03 -115.86
CA VAL A 168 -2.92 -32.57 -117.23
C VAL A 168 -4.01 -33.58 -117.53
N LYS A 169 -4.31 -34.50 -116.61
CA LYS A 169 -5.42 -35.46 -116.76
C LYS A 169 -6.77 -34.75 -116.94
N SER A 170 -7.07 -33.74 -116.12
CA SER A 170 -8.30 -32.96 -116.21
C SER A 170 -8.39 -32.08 -117.46
N LEU A 171 -7.26 -31.56 -117.95
CA LEU A 171 -7.17 -30.82 -119.20
C LEU A 171 -7.39 -31.71 -120.42
N LEU A 172 -6.89 -32.96 -120.41
CA LEU A 172 -7.04 -33.91 -121.51
C LEU A 172 -8.42 -34.57 -121.56
N THR A 173 -9.09 -34.75 -120.41
CA THR A 173 -10.39 -35.45 -120.32
C THR A 173 -11.57 -34.49 -120.37
N ASP A 174 -11.51 -33.42 -119.59
CA ASP A 174 -12.65 -32.53 -119.34
C ASP A 174 -12.41 -31.09 -119.87
N ASN A 175 -11.26 -30.82 -120.52
CA ASN A 175 -10.79 -29.49 -120.94
C ASN A 175 -10.83 -28.44 -119.82
N ASN A 176 -10.61 -28.86 -118.57
CA ASN A 176 -10.82 -28.04 -117.39
C ASN A 176 -9.58 -28.00 -116.48
N PHE A 177 -9.27 -26.82 -115.92
CA PHE A 177 -8.20 -26.60 -114.94
C PHE A 177 -8.67 -26.48 -113.48
N HIS A 178 -9.95 -26.78 -113.21
CA HIS A 178 -10.59 -26.75 -111.89
C HIS A 178 -9.81 -27.47 -110.76
N PRO A 179 -9.11 -28.60 -111.00
CA PRO A 179 -8.29 -29.20 -109.94
C PRO A 179 -7.26 -28.25 -109.36
N TRP A 180 -6.66 -27.34 -110.15
CA TRP A 180 -5.71 -26.36 -109.65
C TRP A 180 -6.36 -25.26 -108.82
N LEU A 181 -7.55 -24.80 -109.23
CA LEU A 181 -8.34 -23.84 -108.44
C LEU A 181 -8.74 -24.43 -107.09
N MET A 182 -9.20 -25.68 -107.05
CA MET A 182 -9.49 -26.36 -105.78
C MET A 182 -8.26 -26.46 -104.85
N TYR A 183 -7.05 -26.62 -105.39
CA TYR A 183 -5.83 -26.57 -104.57
C TYR A 183 -5.52 -25.15 -104.10
N ILE A 184 -5.72 -24.13 -104.93
CA ILE A 184 -5.55 -22.72 -104.55
C ILE A 184 -6.53 -22.35 -103.43
N ASP A 185 -7.83 -22.62 -103.59
CA ASP A 185 -8.85 -22.37 -102.57
C ASP A 185 -8.54 -23.10 -101.26
N LYS A 186 -8.00 -24.33 -101.35
CA LYS A 186 -7.57 -25.10 -100.18
C LYS A 186 -6.36 -24.45 -99.50
N TYR A 187 -5.42 -23.88 -100.24
CA TYR A 187 -4.28 -23.16 -99.70
C TYR A 187 -4.70 -21.83 -99.06
N ASP A 188 -5.61 -21.09 -99.69
CA ASP A 188 -6.13 -19.83 -99.17
C ASP A 188 -6.90 -20.07 -97.86
N LEU A 189 -7.74 -21.10 -97.80
CA LEU A 189 -8.41 -21.52 -96.57
C LEU A 189 -7.40 -21.90 -95.47
N GLN A 190 -6.29 -22.53 -95.83
CA GLN A 190 -5.24 -22.88 -94.88
C GLN A 190 -4.49 -21.63 -94.39
N LEU A 191 -4.21 -20.69 -95.27
CA LEU A 191 -3.54 -19.42 -94.95
C LEU A 191 -4.39 -18.60 -93.97
N GLU A 192 -5.70 -18.56 -94.16
CA GLU A 192 -6.63 -17.95 -93.20
C GLU A 192 -6.61 -18.64 -91.83
N GLN A 193 -6.61 -19.98 -91.80
CA GLN A 193 -6.54 -20.75 -90.55
C GLN A 193 -5.22 -20.49 -89.81
N ASP A 194 -4.11 -20.47 -90.53
CA ASP A 194 -2.78 -20.19 -89.99
C ASP A 194 -2.70 -18.74 -89.46
N ALA A 195 -3.28 -17.76 -90.17
CA ALA A 195 -3.37 -16.37 -89.71
C ALA A 195 -4.18 -16.23 -88.39
N ARG A 196 -5.33 -16.91 -88.29
CA ARG A 196 -6.14 -16.95 -87.05
C ARG A 196 -5.35 -17.55 -85.89
N LEU A 197 -4.60 -18.62 -86.13
CA LEU A 197 -3.75 -19.26 -85.12
C LEU A 197 -2.64 -18.34 -84.65
N LEU A 198 -1.93 -17.67 -85.55
CA LEU A 198 -0.89 -16.69 -85.22
C LEU A 198 -1.45 -15.58 -84.34
N GLN A 199 -2.63 -15.05 -84.67
CA GLN A 199 -3.29 -14.03 -83.85
C GLN A 199 -3.64 -14.54 -82.45
N MET A 200 -4.13 -15.79 -82.32
CA MET A 200 -4.39 -16.40 -81.02
C MET A 200 -3.12 -16.62 -80.19
N VAL A 201 -2.03 -17.05 -80.82
CA VAL A 201 -0.74 -17.26 -80.16
C VAL A 201 -0.17 -15.93 -79.66
N GLU A 202 -0.22 -14.88 -80.49
CA GLU A 202 0.23 -13.54 -80.09
C GLU A 202 -0.57 -13.02 -78.89
N LYS A 203 -1.90 -13.15 -78.91
CA LYS A 203 -2.76 -12.82 -77.75
C LYS A 203 -2.37 -13.61 -76.50
N LYS A 204 -2.05 -14.91 -76.64
CA LYS A 204 -1.58 -15.75 -75.51
C LYS A 204 -0.20 -15.32 -74.99
N ILE A 205 0.71 -14.93 -75.87
CA ILE A 205 2.05 -14.42 -75.51
C ILE A 205 1.90 -13.11 -74.74
N GLN A 206 1.08 -12.18 -75.22
CA GLN A 206 0.81 -10.91 -74.54
C GLN A 206 0.19 -11.15 -73.15
N LYS A 207 -0.81 -12.04 -73.05
CA LYS A 207 -1.39 -12.41 -71.75
C LYS A 207 -0.36 -13.03 -70.80
N ARG A 208 0.54 -13.87 -71.31
CA ARG A 208 1.61 -14.48 -70.51
C ARG A 208 2.61 -13.43 -70.01
N LYS A 209 2.98 -12.44 -70.83
CA LYS A 209 3.84 -11.32 -70.42
C LYS A 209 3.18 -10.55 -69.28
N LEU A 210 1.92 -10.14 -69.46
CA LEU A 210 1.18 -9.41 -68.43
C LEU A 210 1.09 -10.18 -67.10
N LEU A 211 0.77 -11.48 -67.15
CA LEU A 211 0.70 -12.32 -65.94
C LEU A 211 2.06 -12.47 -65.25
N LYS A 212 3.17 -12.53 -66.02
CA LYS A 212 4.51 -12.56 -65.44
C LYS A 212 4.84 -11.24 -64.74
N ASP A 213 4.49 -10.12 -65.34
CA ASP A 213 4.72 -8.80 -64.75
C ASP A 213 3.91 -8.62 -63.46
N GLN A 214 2.65 -9.09 -63.45
CA GLN A 214 1.82 -9.13 -62.25
C GLN A 214 2.43 -10.02 -61.16
N LEU A 215 2.91 -11.22 -61.50
CA LEU A 215 3.57 -12.10 -60.52
C LEU A 215 4.84 -11.48 -59.92
N ILE A 216 5.63 -10.78 -60.74
CA ILE A 216 6.84 -10.08 -60.26
C ILE A 216 6.42 -8.94 -59.32
N TYR A 217 5.41 -8.17 -59.69
CA TYR A 217 4.89 -7.09 -58.86
C TYR A 217 4.38 -7.62 -57.51
N ASP A 218 3.53 -8.65 -57.51
CA ASP A 218 2.98 -9.25 -56.31
C ASP A 218 4.08 -9.84 -55.41
N LYS A 219 5.12 -10.44 -56.01
CA LYS A 219 6.29 -10.94 -55.27
C LYS A 219 7.06 -9.81 -54.58
N ILE A 220 7.31 -8.70 -55.28
CA ILE A 220 8.00 -7.54 -54.69
C ILE A 220 7.14 -6.93 -53.59
N GLN A 221 5.84 -6.78 -53.81
CA GLN A 221 4.93 -6.23 -52.82
C GLN A 221 4.85 -7.10 -51.57
N SER A 222 4.73 -8.43 -51.73
CA SER A 222 4.75 -9.38 -50.62
C SER A 222 6.07 -9.34 -49.83
N GLN A 223 7.21 -9.13 -50.51
CA GLN A 223 8.50 -8.97 -49.82
C GLN A 223 8.54 -7.68 -48.99
N VAL A 224 8.10 -6.56 -49.57
CA VAL A 224 8.02 -5.27 -48.87
C VAL A 224 7.11 -5.37 -47.65
N ASP A 225 5.96 -6.03 -47.77
CA ASP A 225 5.02 -6.23 -46.66
C ASP A 225 5.62 -7.13 -45.57
N SER A 226 6.35 -8.18 -45.95
CA SER A 226 7.12 -9.02 -45.01
C SER A 226 8.18 -8.21 -44.26
N ASP A 227 8.93 -7.36 -44.95
CA ASP A 227 9.97 -6.52 -44.33
C ASP A 227 9.36 -5.48 -43.38
N ASN A 228 8.23 -4.87 -43.78
CA ASN A 228 7.48 -3.95 -42.93
C ASN A 228 6.94 -4.61 -41.66
N LEU A 229 6.40 -5.83 -41.78
CA LEU A 229 5.95 -6.62 -40.64
C LEU A 229 7.12 -6.99 -39.72
N SER A 230 8.27 -7.37 -40.28
CA SER A 230 9.48 -7.65 -39.49
C SER A 230 9.96 -6.41 -38.72
N LEU A 231 9.90 -5.22 -39.33
CA LEU A 231 10.22 -3.96 -38.66
C LEU A 231 9.21 -3.61 -37.56
N ALA A 232 7.93 -3.86 -37.79
CA ALA A 232 6.89 -3.66 -36.78
C ALA A 232 7.06 -4.59 -35.57
N ILE A 233 7.39 -5.86 -35.83
CA ILE A 233 7.71 -6.85 -34.78
C ILE A 233 8.94 -6.40 -33.97
N GLY A 234 10.00 -5.94 -34.64
CA GLY A 234 11.19 -5.40 -33.96
C GLY A 234 10.86 -4.25 -33.02
N LYS A 235 10.13 -3.23 -33.52
CA LYS A 235 9.70 -2.10 -32.69
C LYS A 235 8.81 -2.52 -31.52
N ALA A 236 7.88 -3.45 -31.74
CA ALA A 236 7.01 -3.95 -30.69
C ALA A 236 7.81 -4.69 -29.61
N ARG A 237 8.85 -5.43 -30.01
CA ARG A 237 9.77 -6.10 -29.10
C ARG A 237 10.60 -5.11 -28.29
N ASP A 238 11.21 -4.11 -28.93
CA ASP A 238 12.01 -3.08 -28.25
C ASP A 238 11.15 -2.33 -27.22
N ASN A 239 9.93 -1.95 -27.59
CA ASN A 239 8.98 -1.31 -26.66
C ASN A 239 8.62 -2.21 -25.47
N MET A 240 8.51 -3.52 -25.69
CA MET A 240 8.24 -4.48 -24.62
C MET A 240 9.43 -4.63 -23.68
N GLU A 241 10.65 -4.71 -24.23
CA GLU A 241 11.88 -4.76 -23.44
C GLU A 241 12.07 -3.48 -22.62
N ASP A 242 11.81 -2.30 -23.21
CA ASP A 242 11.82 -1.00 -22.52
C ASP A 242 10.79 -0.97 -21.38
N PHE A 243 9.57 -1.47 -21.61
CA PHE A 243 8.54 -1.54 -20.57
C PHE A 243 8.95 -2.45 -19.41
N ILE A 244 9.58 -3.60 -19.68
CA ILE A 244 10.09 -4.51 -18.66
C ILE A 244 11.17 -3.82 -17.82
N ILE A 245 12.12 -3.15 -18.47
CA ILE A 245 13.20 -2.42 -17.78
C ILE A 245 12.61 -1.30 -16.93
N GLN A 246 11.67 -0.52 -17.47
CA GLN A 246 11.01 0.56 -16.73
C GLN A 246 10.26 0.01 -15.50
N ALA A 247 9.49 -1.07 -15.66
CA ALA A 247 8.76 -1.69 -14.55
C ALA A 247 9.71 -2.20 -13.45
N GLU A 248 10.87 -2.75 -13.82
CA GLU A 248 11.86 -3.23 -12.86
C GLU A 248 12.53 -2.06 -12.11
N ILE A 249 12.87 -0.97 -12.81
CA ILE A 249 13.40 0.25 -12.18
C ILE A 249 12.37 0.83 -11.20
N GLU A 250 11.10 0.93 -11.62
CA GLU A 250 10.01 1.40 -10.77
C GLU A 250 9.81 0.50 -9.54
N ARG A 251 9.87 -0.82 -9.71
CA ARG A 251 9.78 -1.80 -8.61
C ARG A 251 10.89 -1.60 -7.59
N VAL A 252 12.14 -1.54 -8.05
CA VAL A 252 13.32 -1.35 -7.18
C VAL A 252 13.27 0.01 -6.47
N TYR A 253 12.86 1.06 -7.18
CA TYR A 253 12.69 2.38 -6.59
C TYR A 253 11.62 2.37 -5.48
N LEU A 254 10.45 1.79 -5.74
CA LEU A 254 9.36 1.69 -4.78
C LEU A 254 9.76 0.87 -3.55
N ASP A 255 10.45 -0.27 -3.73
CA ASP A 255 10.93 -1.09 -2.62
C ASP A 255 11.93 -0.32 -1.74
N ASN A 256 12.92 0.35 -2.36
CA ASN A 256 13.89 1.17 -1.63
C ASN A 256 13.23 2.36 -0.90
N TRP A 257 12.26 3.00 -1.54
CA TRP A 257 11.48 4.09 -0.94
C TRP A 257 10.66 3.58 0.25
N GLU A 258 9.96 2.46 0.10
CA GLU A 258 9.16 1.87 1.17
C GLU A 258 10.06 1.43 2.33
N ASN A 259 11.19 0.77 2.05
CA ASN A 259 12.17 0.34 3.04
C ASN A 259 12.73 1.55 3.82
N SER A 260 13.11 2.63 3.13
CA SER A 260 13.59 3.86 3.76
C SER A 260 12.52 4.49 4.65
N ARG A 261 11.28 4.58 4.16
CA ARG A 261 10.13 5.09 4.91
C ARG A 261 9.84 4.24 6.14
N ARG A 262 9.90 2.91 6.01
CA ARG A 262 9.69 1.95 7.10
C ARG A 262 10.77 2.11 8.17
N GLN A 263 12.04 2.16 7.77
CA GLN A 263 13.17 2.37 8.67
C GLN A 263 13.06 3.70 9.43
N GLN A 264 12.73 4.79 8.75
CA GLN A 264 12.52 6.09 9.39
C GLN A 264 11.38 6.04 10.41
N ASN A 265 10.26 5.41 10.05
CA ASN A 265 9.11 5.27 10.94
C ASN A 265 9.44 4.42 12.17
N ILE A 266 10.19 3.32 12.00
CA ILE A 266 10.69 2.50 13.10
C ILE A 266 11.55 3.34 14.04
N ARG A 267 12.54 4.08 13.51
CA ARG A 267 13.41 4.94 14.34
C ARG A 267 12.60 5.95 15.16
N VAL A 268 11.69 6.68 14.52
CA VAL A 268 10.86 7.69 15.19
C VAL A 268 9.97 7.06 16.27
N LYS A 269 9.43 5.87 16.03
CA LYS A 269 8.63 5.13 17.03
C LYS A 269 9.50 4.69 18.19
N THR A 270 10.63 4.04 17.92
CA THR A 270 11.57 3.57 18.93
C THR A 270 12.12 4.73 19.79
N ASP A 271 12.43 5.88 19.20
CA ASP A 271 12.89 7.05 19.95
C ASP A 271 11.80 7.56 20.92
N LYS A 272 10.54 7.58 20.48
CA LYS A 272 9.40 7.96 21.34
C LYS A 272 9.15 6.92 22.42
N GLU A 273 9.21 5.63 22.10
CA GLU A 273 9.08 4.53 23.07
C GLU A 273 10.16 4.63 24.14
N ASN A 274 11.42 4.83 23.76
CA ASN A 274 12.54 5.02 24.68
C ASN A 274 12.37 6.26 25.58
N LEU A 275 11.86 7.36 25.02
CA LEU A 275 11.55 8.57 25.78
C LEU A 275 10.46 8.30 26.84
N TYR A 276 9.38 7.60 26.45
CA TYR A 276 8.31 7.25 27.38
C TYR A 276 8.79 6.25 28.44
N GLU A 277 9.59 5.26 28.07
CA GLU A 277 10.18 4.31 29.01
C GLU A 277 11.05 5.02 30.05
N SER A 278 11.89 5.96 29.61
CA SER A 278 12.71 6.79 30.51
C SER A 278 11.86 7.63 31.47
N ARG A 279 10.74 8.19 30.98
CA ARG A 279 9.79 8.95 31.82
C ARG A 279 9.09 8.05 32.84
N VAL A 280 8.66 6.85 32.43
CA VAL A 280 8.03 5.87 33.32
C VAL A 280 9.01 5.43 34.40
N GLU A 281 10.26 5.14 34.03
CA GLU A 281 11.28 4.73 35.00
C GLU A 281 11.61 5.85 35.99
N ASN A 282 11.69 7.10 35.53
CA ASN A 282 11.87 8.25 36.41
C ASN A 282 10.68 8.44 37.37
N ALA A 283 9.45 8.31 36.87
CA ALA A 283 8.26 8.36 37.70
C ALA A 283 8.24 7.25 38.75
N ARG A 284 8.61 6.01 38.37
CA ARG A 284 8.75 4.88 39.31
C ARG A 284 9.78 5.17 40.41
N LYS A 285 10.93 5.75 40.07
CA LYS A 285 11.94 6.16 41.06
C LYS A 285 11.40 7.24 42.01
N ASN A 286 10.70 8.24 41.47
CA ASN A 286 10.08 9.29 42.28
C ASN A 286 9.04 8.71 43.26
N ILE A 287 8.16 7.83 42.79
CA ILE A 287 7.17 7.16 43.66
C ILE A 287 7.85 6.37 44.78
N LYS A 288 8.92 5.61 44.47
CA LYS A 288 9.70 4.89 45.50
C LYS A 288 10.31 5.83 46.52
N ASN A 289 10.89 6.95 46.07
CA ASN A 289 11.48 7.95 46.96
C ASN A 289 10.43 8.62 47.84
N GLU A 290 9.28 9.00 47.27
CA GLU A 290 8.17 9.61 48.00
C GLU A 290 7.59 8.63 49.03
N THR A 291 7.41 7.36 48.66
CA THR A 291 7.00 6.30 49.60
C THR A 291 7.98 6.17 50.76
N ARG A 292 9.29 6.20 50.48
CA ARG A 292 10.32 6.14 51.54
C ARG A 292 10.25 7.33 52.48
N VAL A 293 10.20 8.55 51.93
CA VAL A 293 10.10 9.78 52.74
C VAL A 293 8.81 9.79 53.57
N HIS A 294 7.70 9.33 52.98
CA HIS A 294 6.44 9.21 53.70
C HIS A 294 6.55 8.25 54.89
N MET A 295 7.14 7.07 54.70
CA MET A 295 7.39 6.13 55.80
C MET A 295 8.29 6.73 56.90
N ASP A 296 9.33 7.48 56.52
CA ASP A 296 10.21 8.14 57.48
C ASP A 296 9.46 9.21 58.30
N ILE A 297 8.59 9.99 57.65
CA ILE A 297 7.72 10.98 58.31
C ILE A 297 6.72 10.30 59.24
N GLU A 298 6.05 9.24 58.79
CA GLU A 298 5.10 8.48 59.61
C GLU A 298 5.79 7.88 60.84
N SER A 299 6.98 7.31 60.66
CA SER A 299 7.80 6.78 61.76
C SER A 299 8.18 7.89 62.76
N TYR A 300 8.65 9.04 62.27
CA TYR A 300 8.95 10.19 63.11
C TYR A 300 7.73 10.66 63.91
N MET A 301 6.58 10.84 63.24
CA MET A 301 5.34 11.27 63.90
C MET A 301 4.85 10.26 64.92
N THR A 302 4.93 8.96 64.60
CA THR A 302 4.55 7.88 65.52
C THR A 302 5.43 7.88 66.78
N ASN A 303 6.74 8.04 66.61
CA ASN A 303 7.67 8.14 67.73
C ASN A 303 7.41 9.41 68.55
N TYR A 304 7.18 10.54 67.90
CA TYR A 304 6.84 11.79 68.58
C TYR A 304 5.55 11.65 69.40
N PHE A 305 4.49 11.06 68.84
CA PHE A 305 3.26 10.80 69.58
C PHE A 305 3.52 9.89 70.78
N LYS A 306 4.31 8.84 70.59
CA LYS A 306 4.68 7.95 71.69
C LYS A 306 5.45 8.67 72.79
N ASP A 307 6.45 9.48 72.45
CA ASP A 307 7.22 10.27 73.43
C ASP A 307 6.30 11.23 74.20
N THR A 308 5.32 11.84 73.53
CA THR A 308 4.34 12.70 74.20
C THR A 308 3.37 11.92 75.10
N GLU A 309 2.97 10.72 74.69
CA GLU A 309 2.09 9.84 75.46
C GLU A 309 2.80 9.29 76.69
N ASP A 310 4.06 8.86 76.53
CA ASP A 310 4.94 8.45 77.64
C ASP A 310 5.14 9.61 78.63
N ALA A 311 5.36 10.84 78.14
CA ALA A 311 5.46 12.02 79.00
C ALA A 311 4.14 12.33 79.74
N ILE A 312 2.99 12.21 79.09
CA ILE A 312 1.68 12.36 79.75
C ILE A 312 1.52 11.30 80.84
N GLN A 313 1.86 10.05 80.55
CA GLN A 313 1.76 8.95 81.51
C GLN A 313 2.68 9.17 82.71
N ASP A 314 3.91 9.65 82.49
CA ASP A 314 4.83 10.03 83.56
C ASP A 314 4.24 11.13 84.44
N TRP A 315 3.70 12.19 83.85
CA TRP A 315 3.02 13.25 84.60
C TRP A 315 1.82 12.72 85.38
N MET A 316 0.98 11.88 84.79
CA MET A 316 -0.15 11.25 85.48
C MET A 316 0.33 10.46 86.71
N ASN A 317 1.36 9.61 86.55
CA ASN A 317 1.93 8.85 87.66
C ASN A 317 2.50 9.77 88.76
N THR A 318 3.11 10.90 88.40
CA THR A 318 3.58 11.88 89.40
C THR A 318 2.43 12.55 90.15
N TYR A 319 1.36 12.90 89.45
CA TYR A 319 0.16 13.49 90.06
C TYR A 319 -0.52 12.50 91.00
N ASP A 320 -0.69 11.25 90.59
CA ASP A 320 -1.27 10.21 91.43
C ASP A 320 -0.44 10.02 92.71
N ARG A 321 0.88 9.96 92.60
CA ARG A 321 1.77 9.88 93.77
C ARG A 321 1.69 11.12 94.66
N ASP A 322 1.61 12.31 94.08
CA ASP A 322 1.49 13.54 94.85
C ASP A 322 0.14 13.62 95.57
N ILE A 323 -0.94 13.14 94.93
CA ILE A 323 -2.27 12.99 95.56
C ILE A 323 -2.16 12.00 96.73
N GLU A 324 -1.59 10.82 96.53
CA GLU A 324 -1.39 9.83 97.61
C GLU A 324 -0.59 10.44 98.78
N ASN A 325 0.51 11.15 98.50
CA ASN A 325 1.30 11.83 99.52
C ASN A 325 0.49 12.89 100.28
N LYS A 326 -0.35 13.67 99.59
CA LYS A 326 -1.21 14.68 100.22
C LYS A 326 -2.34 14.06 101.02
N GLU A 327 -2.93 12.98 100.55
CA GLU A 327 -3.91 12.20 101.31
C GLU A 327 -3.28 11.62 102.59
N GLU A 328 -2.05 11.11 102.51
CA GLU A 328 -1.29 10.69 103.69
C GLU A 328 -1.04 11.83 104.68
N GLU A 329 -0.63 13.01 104.20
CA GLU A 329 -0.45 14.20 105.05
C GLU A 329 -1.77 14.61 105.73
N ILE A 330 -2.87 14.64 104.98
CA ILE A 330 -4.20 14.94 105.50
C ILE A 330 -4.62 13.91 106.55
N MET A 331 -4.39 12.62 106.32
CA MET A 331 -4.66 11.56 107.29
C MET A 331 -3.84 11.73 108.57
N LYS A 332 -2.53 12.02 108.46
CA LYS A 332 -1.66 12.28 109.61
C LYS A 332 -2.13 13.51 110.41
N MET A 333 -2.49 14.60 109.74
CA MET A 333 -3.05 15.78 110.40
C MET A 333 -4.41 15.50 111.05
N GLY A 334 -5.28 14.75 110.38
CA GLY A 334 -6.58 14.31 110.92
C GLY A 334 -6.42 13.51 112.22
N PHE A 335 -5.49 12.54 112.24
CA PHE A 335 -5.15 11.78 113.44
C PHE A 335 -4.59 12.67 114.56
N ASN A 336 -3.74 13.64 114.23
CA ASN A 336 -3.21 14.60 115.20
C ASN A 336 -4.33 15.49 115.79
N ILE A 337 -5.27 15.95 114.98
CA ILE A 337 -6.43 16.72 115.45
C ILE A 337 -7.30 15.85 116.37
N GLU A 338 -7.57 14.60 116.00
CA GLU A 338 -8.36 13.68 116.81
C GLU A 338 -7.69 13.38 118.16
N THR A 339 -6.39 13.10 118.16
CA THR A 339 -5.62 12.85 119.39
C THR A 339 -5.57 14.09 120.29
N LEU A 340 -5.34 15.29 119.74
CA LEU A 340 -5.41 16.55 120.49
C LEU A 340 -6.83 16.81 121.03
N GLY A 341 -7.87 16.52 120.24
CA GLY A 341 -9.27 16.59 120.67
C GLY A 341 -9.55 15.65 121.86
N ASN A 342 -9.04 14.43 121.82
CA ASN A 342 -9.12 13.46 122.90
C ASN A 342 -8.35 13.90 124.16
N GLN A 343 -7.23 14.61 124.00
CA GLN A 343 -6.50 15.19 125.13
C GLN A 343 -7.25 16.38 125.74
N LEU A 344 -7.80 17.26 124.92
CA LEU A 344 -8.59 18.42 125.37
C LEU A 344 -9.85 17.98 126.11
N THR A 345 -10.57 16.97 125.61
CA THR A 345 -11.75 16.40 126.29
C THR A 345 -11.39 15.81 127.65
N LYS A 346 -10.32 14.99 127.74
CA LYS A 346 -9.81 14.51 129.04
C LYS A 346 -9.42 15.63 129.98
N LEU A 347 -8.72 16.65 129.50
CA LEU A 347 -8.32 17.80 130.33
C LEU A 347 -9.54 18.59 130.81
N GLN A 348 -10.58 18.72 129.97
CA GLN A 348 -11.85 19.34 130.33
C GLN A 348 -12.61 18.52 131.38
N GLU A 349 -12.65 17.19 131.25
CA GLU A 349 -13.19 16.28 132.26
C GLU A 349 -12.44 16.40 133.60
N ASP A 350 -11.10 16.46 133.56
CA ASP A 350 -10.30 16.64 134.77
C ASP A 350 -10.51 18.04 135.40
N PHE A 351 -10.60 19.08 134.58
CA PHE A 351 -10.86 20.44 135.05
C PHE A 351 -12.25 20.57 135.68
N THR A 352 -13.28 19.99 135.07
CA THR A 352 -14.65 19.96 135.62
C THR A 352 -14.69 19.21 136.95
N LYS A 353 -14.10 18.00 137.03
CA LYS A 353 -13.96 17.25 138.30
C LYS A 353 -13.25 18.06 139.38
N ARG A 354 -12.11 18.69 139.07
CA ARG A 354 -11.37 19.52 140.05
C ARG A 354 -12.16 20.76 140.47
N THR A 355 -12.90 21.37 139.55
CA THR A 355 -13.75 22.53 139.87
C THR A 355 -14.91 22.12 140.77
N GLU A 356 -15.53 20.97 140.51
CA GLU A 356 -16.52 20.36 141.41
C GLU A 356 -15.93 20.06 142.79
N ASP A 357 -14.73 19.48 142.85
CA ASP A 357 -14.02 19.23 144.12
C ASP A 357 -13.71 20.52 144.89
N ILE A 358 -13.24 21.57 144.21
CA ILE A 358 -12.99 22.89 144.80
C ILE A 358 -14.29 23.52 145.30
N ASN A 359 -15.36 23.46 144.52
CA ASN A 359 -16.68 23.97 144.91
C ASN A 359 -17.21 23.22 146.14
N ASN A 360 -17.15 21.88 146.13
CA ASN A 360 -17.49 21.04 147.27
C ASN A 360 -16.65 21.39 148.52
N TRP A 361 -15.36 21.68 148.37
CA TRP A 361 -14.51 22.13 149.47
C TRP A 361 -14.87 23.54 149.97
N LEU A 362 -15.15 24.48 149.06
CA LEU A 362 -15.59 25.84 149.40
C LEU A 362 -16.93 25.81 150.14
N GLU A 363 -17.88 24.99 149.69
CA GLU A 363 -19.15 24.76 150.38
C GLU A 363 -18.93 24.19 151.78
N ARG A 364 -18.14 23.12 151.93
CA ARG A 364 -17.78 22.56 153.25
C ARG A 364 -17.11 23.60 154.15
N LYS A 365 -16.25 24.45 153.59
CA LYS A 365 -15.56 25.52 154.34
C LYS A 365 -16.50 26.66 154.73
N ALA A 366 -17.41 27.05 153.84
CA ALA A 366 -18.45 28.05 154.11
C ALA A 366 -19.41 27.55 155.19
N GLU A 367 -19.84 26.29 155.11
CA GLU A 367 -20.67 25.65 156.13
C GLU A 367 -19.96 25.57 157.48
N LYS A 368 -18.67 25.18 157.48
CA LYS A 368 -17.85 25.20 158.70
C LYS A 368 -17.74 26.60 159.30
N ARG A 369 -17.52 27.63 158.47
CA ARG A 369 -17.48 29.03 158.93
C ARG A 369 -18.83 29.47 159.49
N ARG A 370 -19.95 29.11 158.83
CA ARG A 370 -21.31 29.40 159.29
C ARG A 370 -21.58 28.76 160.67
N ILE A 371 -21.20 27.50 160.86
CA ILE A 371 -21.31 26.80 162.15
C ILE A 371 -20.43 27.47 163.22
N GLU A 372 -19.20 27.88 162.87
CA GLU A 372 -18.32 28.60 163.78
C GLU A 372 -18.87 29.99 164.16
N GLU A 373 -19.42 30.74 163.21
CA GLU A 373 -20.09 32.03 163.45
C GLU A 373 -21.33 31.85 164.32
N GLU A 374 -22.15 30.83 164.05
CA GLU A 374 -23.32 30.51 164.85
C GLU A 374 -22.92 30.09 166.28
N ASN A 375 -21.86 29.30 166.45
CA ASN A 375 -21.31 28.95 167.76
C ASN A 375 -20.71 30.17 168.47
N ARG A 376 -20.02 31.06 167.77
CA ARG A 376 -19.55 32.35 168.32
C ARG A 376 -20.72 33.20 168.79
N PHE A 377 -21.78 33.30 167.99
CA PHE A 377 -22.99 34.04 168.34
C PHE A 377 -23.72 33.41 169.54
N ARG A 378 -23.89 32.08 169.56
CA ARG A 378 -24.44 31.32 170.70
C ARG A 378 -23.61 31.56 171.97
N ASN A 379 -22.28 31.54 171.87
CA ASN A 379 -21.38 31.84 172.99
C ASN A 379 -21.48 33.31 173.45
N GLN A 380 -21.59 34.27 172.53
CA GLN A 380 -21.81 35.67 172.87
C GLN A 380 -23.16 35.90 173.56
N MET A 381 -24.24 35.25 173.08
CA MET A 381 -25.56 35.34 173.70
C MET A 381 -25.60 34.64 175.05
N ALA A 382 -24.97 33.47 175.18
CA ALA A 382 -24.76 32.81 176.47
C ALA A 382 -24.00 33.73 177.44
N THR A 383 -22.97 34.44 176.97
CA THR A 383 -22.23 35.42 177.77
C THR A 383 -23.11 36.61 178.19
N LYS A 384 -23.94 37.15 177.29
CA LYS A 384 -24.90 38.23 177.61
C LYS A 384 -25.96 37.78 178.62
N ILE A 385 -26.49 36.57 178.48
CA ILE A 385 -27.43 35.97 179.44
C ILE A 385 -26.73 35.77 180.80
N GLN A 386 -25.51 35.23 180.81
CA GLN A 386 -24.72 35.08 182.03
C GLN A 386 -24.42 36.42 182.71
N ALA A 387 -24.10 37.47 181.94
CA ALA A 387 -23.86 38.82 182.45
C ALA A 387 -25.14 39.47 182.97
N TRP A 388 -26.27 39.31 182.27
CA TRP A 388 -27.58 39.76 182.73
C TRP A 388 -27.98 39.07 184.04
N TRP A 389 -27.76 37.76 184.14
CA TRP A 389 -28.12 37.00 185.34
C TRP A 389 -27.24 37.34 186.54
N ARG A 390 -25.92 37.50 186.34
CA ARG A 390 -25.00 38.03 187.36
C ARG A 390 -25.38 39.46 187.80
N GLY A 391 -25.76 40.33 186.87
CA GLY A 391 -26.20 41.69 187.19
C GLY A 391 -27.55 41.75 187.91
N THR A 392 -28.46 40.81 187.63
CA THR A 392 -29.77 40.71 188.29
C THR A 392 -29.65 40.20 189.72
N MET A 393 -28.76 39.22 189.96
CA MET A 393 -28.39 38.74 191.30
C MET A 393 -27.93 39.89 192.21
N VAL A 394 -27.06 40.78 191.70
CA VAL A 394 -26.54 41.94 192.45
C VAL A 394 -27.63 42.99 192.70
N ARG A 395 -28.41 43.37 191.68
CA ARG A 395 -29.41 44.46 191.78
C ARG A 395 -30.63 44.12 192.62
N LYS A 396 -31.09 42.86 192.60
CA LYS A 396 -32.21 42.41 193.44
C LYS A 396 -31.81 41.97 194.85
N LYS A 397 -30.53 42.12 195.22
CA LYS A 397 -29.99 41.80 196.56
C LYS A 397 -30.41 40.40 197.04
N LEU A 398 -30.40 39.44 196.12
CA LEU A 398 -30.68 38.03 196.36
C LEU A 398 -29.35 37.29 196.54
N GLY A 399 -29.26 36.46 197.58
CA GLY A 399 -28.00 35.86 198.02
C GLY A 399 -27.19 36.79 198.96
N PRO A 400 -25.85 36.71 198.97
CA PRO A 400 -25.00 37.15 200.09
C PRO A 400 -24.92 38.67 200.38
N TYR A 401 -25.84 39.49 199.86
CA TYR A 401 -25.77 40.97 199.85
C TYR A 401 -26.91 41.70 200.62
N ARG A 402 -27.50 41.12 201.69
CA ARG A 402 -28.59 41.73 202.51
C ARG A 402 -28.12 42.14 203.94
N PRO A 403 -28.30 43.40 204.40
CA PRO A 403 -27.91 43.83 205.76
C PRO A 403 -29.09 43.97 206.75
N LYS A 404 -28.91 43.57 208.04
CA LYS A 404 -29.82 43.88 209.17
C LYS A 404 -29.11 43.97 210.55
N SER A 405 -29.71 44.74 211.48
CA SER A 405 -29.21 45.23 212.78
C SER A 405 -29.59 44.39 214.04
N LYS A 406 -29.04 44.81 215.19
CA LYS A 406 -28.87 44.16 216.53
C LYS A 406 -30.13 43.71 217.32
N ARG A 407 -30.07 42.52 217.98
CA ARG A 407 -30.33 42.32 219.44
C ARG A 407 -29.95 40.91 219.99
N ARG A 408 -29.07 40.91 221.01
CA ARG A 408 -28.88 40.06 222.23
C ARG A 408 -28.86 38.50 222.25
N LYS A 409 -27.80 37.99 222.93
CA LYS A 409 -27.60 36.78 223.82
C LYS A 409 -28.24 35.44 223.38
N ASP A 410 -27.57 34.28 223.38
CA ASP A 410 -26.76 33.70 224.46
C ASP A 410 -25.85 32.53 224.01
N LYS A 411 -24.98 32.10 224.93
CA LYS A 411 -23.94 31.05 224.85
C LYS A 411 -24.47 29.62 224.58
N LYS A 412 -23.72 28.78 223.81
CA LYS A 412 -22.95 27.59 224.30
C LYS A 412 -22.38 26.67 223.18
N LYS A 413 -21.06 26.43 223.30
CA LYS A 413 -20.30 25.15 223.28
C LYS A 413 -20.40 24.11 222.13
N LYS A 414 -19.16 23.73 221.71
CA LYS A 414 -18.62 22.38 221.35
C LYS A 414 -19.08 21.79 220.01
N LYS A 415 -18.32 20.98 219.26
CA LYS A 415 -16.89 20.58 219.16
C LYS A 415 -16.87 19.60 217.96
N LYS A 416 -15.84 19.66 217.12
CA LYS A 416 -15.25 18.59 216.26
C LYS A 416 -16.18 17.55 215.59
N LYS A 417 -16.11 17.47 214.25
CA LYS A 417 -15.15 16.56 213.59
C LYS A 417 -14.64 17.21 212.32
#